data_AF-A0AB39CI66-F1
#
_entry.id   AF-A0AB39CI66-F1
#
_cell.length_a   1.000
_cell.length_b   1.000
_cell.length_c   1.000
_cell.angle_alpha   90.00
_cell.angle_beta   90.00
_cell.angle_gamma   90.00
#
_symmetry.space_group_name_H-M   'P 1'
#
loop_
_entity.id
_entity.type
_entity.pdbx_description
1 polymer ?
#
loop_
_entity_poly.entity_id
_entity_poly.type
_entity_poly.pdbx_seq_one_letter_code
_entity_poly.pdbx_strand_id
1 'polypeptide(L)'
;MTQQHAAPNAGHHRPMNGATLKTIREALGLSVPWFADFCSVQERTVRHWESGRNTVPIKVGAAILTLEKASLELSDGIVNQIRTVGSPVK
;
A
#
# COMPACT_ATOMS: atom_id res chain seq x y z
N MET A 1 6.01 -28.99 -29.08
CA MET A 1 7.27 -28.64 -28.40
C MET A 1 7.89 -27.48 -29.12
N THR A 2 8.59 -26.60 -28.37
CA THR A 2 9.39 -25.45 -28.85
C THR A 2 8.53 -24.22 -29.19
N GLN A 3 8.71 -23.05 -28.61
CA GLN A 3 9.43 -22.53 -27.44
C GLN A 3 8.95 -21.06 -27.35
N GLN A 4 8.85 -20.49 -26.15
CA GLN A 4 9.46 -19.19 -25.86
C GLN A 4 9.30 -18.87 -24.37
N HIS A 5 10.31 -19.31 -23.60
CA HIS A 5 10.69 -18.59 -22.39
C HIS A 5 11.23 -17.22 -22.84
N ALA A 6 10.45 -16.17 -22.59
CA ALA A 6 10.95 -14.80 -22.69
C ALA A 6 11.61 -14.41 -21.36
N ALA A 7 12.83 -13.87 -21.44
CA ALA A 7 13.69 -13.51 -20.33
C ALA A 7 13.03 -12.51 -19.34
N PRO A 8 13.35 -12.57 -18.03
CA PRO A 8 12.83 -11.61 -17.07
C PRO A 8 13.79 -10.42 -16.95
N ASN A 9 13.66 -9.37 -17.77
CA ASN A 9 14.16 -8.06 -17.35
C ASN A 9 13.63 -6.87 -18.17
N ALA A 10 12.77 -6.06 -17.55
CA ALA A 10 12.69 -4.59 -17.66
C ALA A 10 11.59 -4.15 -16.68
N GLY A 11 11.93 -3.27 -15.73
CA GLY A 11 11.04 -2.80 -14.66
C GLY A 11 9.77 -2.11 -15.16
N HIS A 12 8.75 -2.90 -15.49
CA HIS A 12 7.39 -2.41 -15.65
C HIS A 12 6.82 -2.24 -14.24
N HIS A 13 6.83 -1.01 -13.72
CA HIS A 13 6.10 -0.69 -12.49
C HIS A 13 4.63 -0.97 -12.77
N ARG A 14 4.17 -2.19 -12.45
CA ARG A 14 2.78 -2.58 -12.68
C ARG A 14 1.91 -1.57 -11.95
N PRO A 15 0.98 -0.89 -12.64
CA PRO A 15 0.12 0.08 -11.99
C PRO A 15 -0.63 -0.60 -10.85
N MET A 16 -0.69 0.06 -9.70
CA MET A 16 -1.39 -0.45 -8.52
C MET A 16 -2.84 -0.74 -8.89
N ASN A 17 -3.31 -1.94 -8.55
CA ASN A 17 -4.72 -2.28 -8.73
C ASN A 17 -5.56 -1.71 -7.57
N GLY A 18 -6.84 -1.47 -7.82
CA GLY A 18 -7.77 -0.91 -6.84
C GLY A 18 -7.93 -1.73 -5.57
N ALA A 19 -7.94 -3.06 -5.67
CA ALA A 19 -8.07 -3.95 -4.53
C ALA A 19 -6.86 -3.83 -3.59
N THR A 20 -5.64 -3.77 -4.13
CA THR A 20 -4.41 -3.56 -3.37
C THR A 20 -4.41 -2.20 -2.67
N LEU A 21 -4.85 -1.13 -3.36
CA LEU A 21 -5.02 0.19 -2.74
C LEU A 21 -5.94 0.09 -1.51
N LYS A 22 -7.10 -0.56 -1.67
CA LYS A 22 -8.07 -0.75 -0.59
C LYS A 22 -7.48 -1.54 0.58
N THR A 23 -6.80 -2.65 0.29
CA THR A 23 -6.18 -3.50 1.31
C THR A 23 -5.17 -2.72 2.16
N ILE A 24 -4.27 -1.96 1.53
CA ILE A 24 -3.27 -1.17 2.26
C ILE A 24 -3.96 -0.08 3.08
N ARG A 25 -4.93 0.64 2.50
CA ARG A 25 -5.67 1.69 3.21
C ARG A 25 -6.34 1.15 4.47
N GLU A 26 -7.01 0.01 4.36
CA GLU A 26 -7.71 -0.63 5.48
C GLU A 26 -6.72 -1.19 6.52
N ALA A 27 -5.59 -1.75 6.09
CA ALA A 27 -4.53 -2.21 7.00
C ALA A 27 -3.91 -1.06 7.81
N LEU A 28 -3.81 0.13 7.23
CA LEU A 28 -3.38 1.36 7.90
C LEU A 28 -4.47 2.02 8.75
N GLY A 29 -5.69 1.46 8.79
CA GLY A 29 -6.82 2.02 9.55
C GLY A 29 -7.37 3.33 8.97
N LEU A 30 -7.03 3.67 7.72
CA LEU A 30 -7.42 4.94 7.11
C LEU A 30 -8.85 4.87 6.56
N SER A 31 -9.67 5.86 6.89
CA SER A 31 -11.03 5.96 6.32
C SER A 31 -11.00 6.47 4.88
N VAL A 32 -12.05 6.17 4.09
CA VAL A 32 -12.20 6.72 2.73
C VAL A 32 -12.24 8.26 2.72
N PRO A 33 -13.01 8.96 3.60
CA PRO A 33 -12.99 10.42 3.70
C PRO A 33 -11.58 10.98 3.93
N TRP A 34 -10.87 10.43 4.93
CA TRP A 34 -9.52 10.90 5.25
C TRP A 34 -8.56 10.72 4.08
N PHE A 35 -8.60 9.57 3.41
CA PHE A 35 -7.70 9.30 2.29
C PHE A 35 -8.04 10.16 1.06
N ALA A 36 -9.32 10.48 0.86
CA ALA A 36 -9.76 11.40 -0.18
C ALA A 36 -9.24 12.82 0.07
N ASP A 37 -9.35 13.31 1.31
CA ASP A 37 -8.82 14.62 1.73
C ASP A 37 -7.28 14.67 1.56
N PHE A 38 -6.59 13.63 2.02
CA PHE A 38 -5.14 13.47 1.85
C PHE A 38 -4.71 13.53 0.37
N CYS A 39 -5.49 12.93 -0.52
CA CYS A 39 -5.24 12.96 -1.96
C CYS A 39 -5.81 14.21 -2.66
N SER A 40 -6.49 15.11 -1.94
CA SER A 40 -7.22 16.27 -2.50
C SER A 40 -8.22 15.89 -3.60
N VAL A 41 -8.98 14.82 -3.38
CA VAL A 41 -10.04 14.35 -4.29
C VAL A 41 -11.35 14.11 -3.53
N GLN A 42 -12.44 13.90 -4.27
CA GLN A 42 -13.71 13.49 -3.66
C GLN A 42 -13.67 12.01 -3.23
N GLU A 43 -14.40 11.64 -2.17
CA GLU A 43 -14.55 10.25 -1.73
C GLU A 43 -14.97 9.29 -2.85
N ARG A 44 -15.84 9.75 -3.75
CA ARG A 44 -16.32 8.96 -4.89
C ARG A 44 -15.17 8.51 -5.79
N THR A 45 -14.17 9.36 -5.96
CA THR A 45 -12.97 9.07 -6.77
C THR A 45 -12.18 7.92 -6.15
N VAL A 46 -11.98 7.94 -4.82
CA VAL A 46 -11.34 6.84 -4.10
C VAL A 46 -12.13 5.54 -4.27
N ARG A 47 -13.45 5.57 -4.09
CA ARG A 47 -14.30 4.38 -4.28
C ARG A 47 -14.23 3.83 -5.71
N HIS A 48 -14.12 4.69 -6.72
CA HIS A 48 -13.94 4.26 -8.12
C HIS A 48 -12.58 3.62 -8.37
N TRP A 49 -11.53 4.12 -7.72
CA TRP A 49 -10.23 3.45 -7.75
C TRP A 49 -10.29 2.08 -7.09
N GLU A 50 -10.83 1.99 -5.88
CA GLU A 50 -10.88 0.75 -5.09
C GLU A 50 -11.74 -0.33 -5.73
N SER A 51 -12.83 0.05 -6.39
CA SER A 51 -13.67 -0.89 -7.12
C SER A 51 -13.06 -1.33 -8.45
N GLY A 52 -11.91 -0.78 -8.85
CA GLY A 52 -11.30 -0.98 -10.16
C GLY A 52 -12.07 -0.32 -11.32
N ARG A 53 -13.05 0.56 -11.04
CA ARG A 53 -13.78 1.30 -12.08
C ARG A 53 -12.86 2.30 -12.78
N ASN A 54 -11.99 2.95 -12.02
CA ASN A 54 -10.99 3.89 -12.51
C ASN A 54 -9.60 3.38 -12.15
N THR A 55 -8.61 3.63 -13.03
CA THR A 55 -7.21 3.33 -12.73
C THR A 55 -6.69 4.18 -11.57
N VAL A 56 -5.92 3.56 -10.66
CA VAL A 56 -5.23 4.27 -9.58
C VAL A 56 -4.12 5.13 -10.19
N PRO A 57 -4.08 6.46 -9.96
CA PRO A 57 -2.98 7.29 -10.42
C PRO A 57 -1.64 6.85 -9.81
N ILE A 58 -0.56 6.88 -10.60
CA ILE A 58 0.78 6.46 -10.14
C ILE A 58 1.20 7.18 -8.85
N LYS A 59 0.95 8.49 -8.76
CA LYS A 59 1.26 9.30 -7.57
C LYS A 59 0.49 8.86 -6.32
N VAL A 60 -0.77 8.44 -6.47
CA VAL A 60 -1.59 7.93 -5.36
C VAL A 60 -1.07 6.58 -4.88
N GLY A 61 -0.74 5.68 -5.83
CA GLY A 61 -0.11 4.40 -5.50
C GLY A 61 1.23 4.58 -4.77
N ALA A 62 2.07 5.51 -5.24
CA ALA A 62 3.34 5.82 -4.57
C ALA A 62 3.12 6.43 -3.17
N ALA A 63 2.12 7.30 -3.01
CA ALA A 63 1.82 7.93 -1.73
C ALA A 63 1.38 6.90 -0.68
N ILE A 64 0.47 5.97 -1.02
CA ILE A 64 0.02 4.98 -0.05
C ILE A 64 1.12 3.96 0.30
N LEU A 65 1.98 3.57 -0.65
CA LEU A 65 3.14 2.72 -0.38
C LEU A 65 4.15 3.42 0.54
N THR A 66 4.28 4.74 0.45
CA THR A 66 5.13 5.52 1.35
C THR A 66 4.57 5.52 2.77
N LEU A 67 3.25 5.68 2.94
CA LEU A 67 2.59 5.57 4.25
C LEU A 67 2.73 4.17 4.85
N GLU A 68 2.54 3.13 4.03
CA GLU A 68 2.71 1.73 4.45
C GLU A 68 4.13 1.47 4.95
N LYS A 69 5.13 1.88 4.17
CA LYS A 69 6.54 1.74 4.55
C LYS A 69 6.84 2.44 5.87
N ALA A 70 6.40 3.69 6.05
CA ALA A 70 6.63 4.43 7.29
C ALA A 70 5.96 3.77 8.50
N SER A 71 4.76 3.21 8.32
CA SER A 71 4.06 2.46 9.37
C SER A 71 4.79 1.18 9.78
N LEU A 72 5.34 0.45 8.81
CA LEU A 72 6.13 -0.76 9.06
C LEU A 72 7.43 -0.43 9.79
N GLU A 73 8.17 0.58 9.34
CA GLU A 73 9.41 1.03 9.99
C GLU A 73 9.19 1.46 11.44
N LEU A 74 8.09 2.17 11.73
CA LEU A 74 7.71 2.54 13.08
C LEU A 74 7.40 1.31 13.96
N SER A 75 6.62 0.37 13.41
CA SER A 75 6.24 -0.86 14.10
C SER A 75 7.45 -1.73 14.42
N ASP A 76 8.36 -1.89 13.46
CA ASP A 76 9.62 -2.62 13.63
C ASP A 76 10.49 -1.99 14.73
N GLY A 77 10.56 -0.66 14.78
CA GLY A 77 11.25 0.07 15.85
C GLY A 77 10.72 -0.30 17.24
N ILE A 78 9.39 -0.29 17.41
CA ILE A 78 8.73 -0.65 18.68
C ILE A 78 9.03 -2.12 19.04
N VAL A 79 8.88 -3.04 18.09
CA VAL A 79 9.15 -4.47 18.32
C VAL A 79 10.61 -4.69 18.75
N ASN A 80 11.56 -4.01 18.11
CA ASN A 80 12.97 -4.11 18.46
C ASN A 80 13.25 -3.57 19.86
N GLN A 81 12.64 -2.45 20.26
CA GLN A 81 12.75 -1.94 21.63
C GLN A 81 12.24 -2.96 22.66
N ILE A 82 11.05 -3.53 22.44
CA ILE A 82 10.46 -4.54 23.34
C ILE A 82 11.38 -5.77 23.48
N ARG A 83 11.97 -6.24 22.37
CA ARG A 83 12.92 -7.37 22.39
C ARG A 83 14.17 -7.10 23.21
N THR A 84 14.69 -5.87 23.18
CA THR A 84 15.92 -5.49 23.92
C THR A 84 15.70 -5.39 25.44
N VAL A 85 14.50 -5.03 25.89
CA VAL A 85 14.17 -4.92 27.33
C VAL A 85 14.02 -6.29 28.00
N GLY A 86 13.93 -7.37 27.21
CA GLY A 86 13.65 -8.72 27.70
C GLY A 86 12.15 -8.90 27.93
N SER A 87 11.59 -9.96 27.34
CA SER A 87 10.15 -10.24 27.42
C SER A 87 9.74 -10.48 28.88
N PRO A 88 8.72 -9.77 29.43
CA PRO A 88 8.22 -10.04 30.78
C PRO A 88 7.35 -11.30 30.86
N VAL A 89 7.03 -11.95 29.73
CA VAL A 89 6.20 -13.16 29.72
C VAL A 89 7.08 -14.37 29.99
N LYS A 90 7.07 -14.82 31.25
CA LYS A 90 7.50 -16.16 31.68
C LYS A 90 6.53 -17.23 31.19
#